data_AF-A0A7M3LQP9-F1
#
_entry.id   AF-A0A7M3LQP9-F1
#
_cell.length_a   1.000
_cell.length_b   1.000
_cell.length_c   1.000
_cell.angle_alpha   90.00
_cell.angle_beta   90.00
_cell.angle_gamma   90.00
#
_symmetry.space_group_name_H-M   'P 1'
#
loop_
_entity.id
_entity.type
_entity.pdbx_description
1 polymer ?
#
loop_
_entity_poly.entity_id
_entity_poly.type
_entity_poly.pdbx_seq_one_letter_code
_entity_poly.pdbx_strand_id
1 'polypeptide(L)'
;PTAMVVSGDTDAIDALRHTWREAGYRTTPLRVSHAFHSHHIDPMLHEFQQVLEGVAFQPPRLPVISNLTGRPLTEEQACSPRYWAETTRSQHPSRLSSHPSCGVTGPKPTPS
;
A
#
# COMPACT_ATOMS: atom_id res chain seq x y z
N PRO A 1 9.06 2.56 -13.40
CA PRO A 1 9.34 2.19 -11.99
C PRO A 1 10.76 1.60 -11.85
N THR A 2 11.51 2.03 -10.83
CA THR A 2 12.93 1.66 -10.61
C THR A 2 13.17 0.91 -9.30
N ALA A 3 12.13 0.69 -8.50
CA ALA A 3 12.18 -0.03 -7.23
C ALA A 3 10.90 -0.85 -7.02
N MET A 4 11.02 -1.97 -6.32
CA MET A 4 9.95 -2.89 -5.94
C MET A 4 10.24 -3.45 -4.54
N VAL A 5 9.19 -3.71 -3.77
CA VAL A 5 9.26 -4.43 -2.50
C VAL A 5 8.53 -5.76 -2.68
N VAL A 6 9.14 -6.85 -2.19
CA VAL A 6 8.55 -8.20 -2.20
C VAL A 6 8.59 -8.74 -0.77
N SER A 7 7.55 -9.46 -0.38
CA SER A 7 7.37 -10.05 0.94
C SER A 7 6.79 -11.46 0.82
N GLY A 8 7.17 -12.34 1.75
CA GLY A 8 6.78 -13.75 1.74
C GLY A 8 7.69 -14.56 2.66
N ASP A 9 7.74 -15.86 2.43
CA ASP A 9 8.59 -16.77 3.19
C ASP A 9 10.07 -16.38 3.08
N THR A 10 10.79 -16.46 4.19
CA THR A 10 12.21 -16.09 4.25
C THR A 10 13.03 -16.83 3.20
N ASP A 11 12.84 -18.15 3.08
CA ASP A 11 13.58 -18.98 2.12
C ASP A 11 13.30 -18.57 0.67
N ALA A 12 12.05 -18.25 0.34
CA ALA A 12 11.66 -17.80 -0.99
C ALA A 12 12.25 -16.41 -1.32
N ILE A 13 12.23 -15.49 -0.35
CA ILE A 13 12.84 -14.16 -0.50
C ILE A 13 14.36 -14.25 -0.64
N ASP A 14 15.03 -15.13 0.12
CA ASP A 14 16.47 -15.27 0.03
C ASP A 14 16.92 -15.93 -1.27
N ALA A 15 16.17 -16.93 -1.77
CA ALA A 15 16.38 -17.47 -3.12
C ALA A 15 16.24 -16.39 -4.20
N LEU A 16 15.16 -15.60 -4.15
CA LEU A 16 14.93 -14.50 -5.09
C LEU A 16 16.04 -13.44 -5.03
N ARG A 17 16.48 -13.08 -3.82
CA ARG A 17 17.58 -12.13 -3.61
C ARG A 17 18.89 -12.64 -4.19
N HIS A 18 19.16 -13.93 -4.10
CA HIS A 18 20.33 -14.54 -4.72
C HIS A 18 20.27 -14.39 -6.25
N THR A 19 19.18 -14.83 -6.88
CA THR A 19 18.96 -14.71 -8.33
C THR A 19 19.09 -13.26 -8.82
N TRP A 20 18.52 -12.30 -8.09
CA TRP A 20 18.62 -10.88 -8.47
C TRP A 20 20.03 -10.31 -8.33
N ARG A 21 20.80 -10.76 -7.34
CA ARG A 21 22.21 -10.35 -7.19
C ARG A 21 23.06 -10.90 -8.33
N GLU A 22 22.85 -12.15 -8.72
CA GLU A 22 23.52 -12.75 -9.88
C GLU A 22 23.21 -11.99 -11.18
N ALA A 23 21.97 -11.50 -11.33
CA ALA A 23 21.56 -10.65 -12.43
C ALA A 23 22.02 -9.18 -12.31
N GLY A 24 22.78 -8.81 -11.28
CA GLY A 24 23.33 -7.47 -11.09
C GLY A 24 22.39 -6.44 -10.45
N TYR A 25 21.23 -6.85 -9.94
CA TYR A 25 20.31 -5.96 -9.24
C TYR A 25 20.70 -5.75 -7.77
N ARG A 26 20.50 -4.53 -7.28
CA ARG A 26 20.68 -4.21 -5.85
C ARG A 26 19.49 -4.74 -5.05
N THR A 27 19.77 -5.47 -3.95
CA THR A 27 18.75 -5.98 -3.03
C THR A 27 19.07 -5.58 -1.59
N THR A 28 18.08 -5.00 -0.90
CA THR A 28 18.20 -4.56 0.50
C THR A 28 17.13 -5.26 1.35
N PRO A 29 17.50 -6.05 2.37
CA PRO A 29 16.52 -6.63 3.29
C PRO A 29 15.92 -5.54 4.18
N LEU A 30 14.63 -5.65 4.47
CA LEU A 30 13.95 -4.77 5.42
C LEU A 30 13.97 -5.39 6.82
N ARG A 31 14.31 -4.61 7.85
CA ARG A 31 14.26 -5.05 9.26
C ARG A 31 12.84 -4.82 9.78
N VAL A 32 11.99 -5.79 9.52
CA VAL A 32 10.58 -5.80 9.96
C VAL A 32 10.29 -7.11 10.69
N SER A 33 9.26 -7.12 11.54
CA SER A 33 8.89 -8.31 12.31
C SER A 33 8.13 -9.34 11.50
N HIS A 34 7.42 -8.94 10.44
CA HIS A 34 6.55 -9.80 9.65
C HIS A 34 6.57 -9.44 8.17
N ALA A 35 6.24 -10.42 7.33
CA ALA A 35 6.04 -10.25 5.90
C ALA A 35 4.65 -9.65 5.60
N PHE A 36 4.53 -8.32 5.73
CA PHE A 36 3.31 -7.58 5.39
C PHE A 36 2.89 -7.79 3.92
N HIS A 37 1.58 -7.70 3.63
CA HIS A 37 1.01 -7.96 2.29
C HIS A 37 1.23 -9.38 1.75
N SER A 38 1.70 -10.31 2.57
CA SER A 38 1.84 -11.72 2.24
C SER A 38 0.80 -12.58 2.95
N HIS A 39 0.81 -13.89 2.68
CA HIS A 39 -0.05 -14.85 3.37
C HIS A 39 0.21 -14.93 4.89
N HIS A 40 1.38 -14.45 5.37
CA HIS A 40 1.67 -14.35 6.80
C HIS A 40 0.72 -13.41 7.56
N ILE A 41 -0.03 -12.56 6.85
CA ILE A 41 -1.06 -11.70 7.44
C ILE A 41 -2.41 -12.42 7.58
N ASP A 42 -2.65 -13.51 6.87
CA ASP A 42 -3.94 -14.21 6.86
C ASP A 42 -4.48 -14.55 8.26
N PRO A 43 -3.66 -15.04 9.21
CA PRO A 43 -4.15 -15.40 10.55
C PRO A 43 -4.73 -14.22 11.35
N MET A 44 -4.23 -13.00 11.14
CA MET A 44 -4.68 -11.82 11.88
C MET A 44 -5.88 -11.10 11.25
N LEU A 45 -6.26 -11.43 10.01
CA LEU A 45 -7.24 -10.65 9.25
C LEU A 45 -8.63 -10.65 9.90
N HIS A 46 -9.05 -11.78 10.46
CA HIS A 46 -10.35 -11.89 11.11
C HIS A 46 -10.44 -11.01 12.36
N GLU A 47 -9.47 -11.13 13.26
CA GLU A 47 -9.41 -10.31 14.48
C GLU A 47 -9.25 -8.82 14.14
N PHE A 48 -8.43 -8.51 13.15
CA PHE A 48 -8.25 -7.14 12.68
C PHE A 48 -9.57 -6.54 12.16
N GLN A 49 -10.34 -7.30 11.37
CA GLN A 49 -11.65 -6.85 10.89
C GLN A 49 -12.60 -6.60 12.07
N GLN A 50 -12.63 -7.46 13.07
CA GLN A 50 -13.47 -7.27 14.27
C GLN A 50 -13.12 -5.98 15.02
N VAL A 51 -11.84 -5.64 15.12
CA VAL A 51 -11.41 -4.36 15.70
C VAL A 51 -11.90 -3.19 14.85
N LEU A 52 -11.79 -3.29 13.52
CA LEU A 52 -12.26 -2.24 12.61
C LEU A 52 -13.78 -2.06 12.64
N GLU A 53 -14.56 -3.10 12.93
CA GLU A 53 -16.02 -2.98 13.12
C GLU A 53 -16.40 -2.07 14.31
N GLY A 54 -15.50 -1.91 15.28
CA GLY A 54 -15.64 -0.96 16.39
C GLY A 54 -15.26 0.49 16.05
N VAL A 55 -14.78 0.76 14.84
CA VAL A 55 -14.33 2.09 14.42
C VAL A 55 -15.48 2.86 13.75
N ALA A 56 -15.73 4.08 14.22
CA ALA A 56 -16.67 4.99 13.59
C ALA A 56 -16.03 5.68 12.38
N PHE A 57 -16.06 5.02 11.22
CA PHE A 57 -15.59 5.62 9.97
C PHE A 57 -16.46 6.79 9.54
N GLN A 58 -15.85 7.75 8.85
CA GLN A 58 -16.51 8.92 8.28
C GLN A 58 -16.05 9.12 6.84
N PRO A 59 -16.93 9.60 5.95
CA PRO A 59 -16.55 9.94 4.59
C PRO A 59 -15.36 10.92 4.57
N PRO A 60 -14.36 10.68 3.71
CA PRO A 60 -13.19 11.54 3.65
C PRO A 60 -13.57 12.90 3.05
N ARG A 61 -13.19 13.98 3.73
CA ARG A 61 -13.44 15.37 3.26
C ARG A 61 -12.54 15.78 2.10
N LEU A 62 -11.44 15.05 1.88
CA LEU A 62 -10.49 15.23 0.80
C LEU A 62 -10.38 13.94 0.00
N PRO A 63 -10.15 14.01 -1.32
CA PRO A 63 -9.93 12.81 -2.13
C PRO A 63 -8.77 11.96 -1.60
N VAL A 64 -9.03 10.68 -1.37
CA VAL A 64 -8.03 9.66 -1.02
C VAL A 64 -7.86 8.74 -2.20
N ILE A 65 -6.63 8.43 -2.61
CA ILE A 65 -6.36 7.44 -3.65
C ILE A 65 -6.15 6.07 -2.99
N SER A 66 -6.94 5.09 -3.43
CA SER A 66 -6.87 3.70 -2.97
C SER A 66 -5.52 3.07 -3.34
N ASN A 67 -4.84 2.48 -2.37
CA ASN A 67 -3.61 1.71 -2.61
C ASN A 67 -3.85 0.41 -3.37
N LEU A 68 -5.10 -0.09 -3.39
CA LEU A 68 -5.50 -1.28 -4.12
C LEU A 68 -5.70 -1.03 -5.61
N THR A 69 -6.34 0.09 -5.95
CA THR A 69 -6.82 0.34 -7.32
C THR A 69 -6.09 1.49 -8.02
N GLY A 70 -5.37 2.33 -7.28
CA GLY A 70 -4.77 3.56 -7.80
C GLY A 70 -5.80 4.60 -8.26
N ARG A 71 -7.06 4.48 -7.81
CA ARG A 71 -8.18 5.36 -8.15
C ARG A 71 -8.72 6.05 -6.90
N PRO A 72 -9.50 7.15 -7.03
CA PRO A 72 -10.21 7.73 -5.91
C PRO A 72 -11.02 6.69 -5.14
N LEU A 73 -10.86 6.69 -3.82
CA LEU A 73 -11.59 5.87 -2.88
C LEU A 73 -13.03 6.38 -2.80
N THR A 74 -14.01 5.47 -2.86
CA THR A 74 -15.41 5.84 -2.66
C THR A 74 -15.71 6.01 -1.17
N GLU A 75 -16.78 6.74 -0.82
CA GLU A 75 -17.23 6.85 0.57
C GLU A 75 -17.58 5.49 1.18
N GLU A 76 -18.23 4.62 0.40
CA GLU A 76 -18.55 3.25 0.80
C GLU A 76 -17.28 2.44 1.13
N GLN A 77 -16.24 2.54 0.30
CA GLN A 77 -14.96 1.87 0.56
C GLN A 77 -14.25 2.47 1.78
N ALA A 78 -14.24 3.80 1.90
CA ALA A 78 -13.61 4.49 3.03
C ALA A 78 -14.25 4.13 4.37
N CYS A 79 -15.56 3.86 4.36
CA CYS A 79 -16.33 3.48 5.55
C CYS A 79 -16.48 1.97 5.76
N SER A 80 -15.75 1.14 5.01
CA SER A 80 -15.86 -0.32 5.08
C SER A 80 -14.70 -0.93 5.88
N PRO A 81 -14.96 -1.55 7.06
CA PRO A 81 -13.95 -2.33 7.80
C PRO A 81 -13.26 -3.38 6.91
N ARG A 82 -14.04 -4.04 6.05
CA ARG A 82 -13.56 -5.07 5.14
C ARG A 82 -12.56 -4.52 4.13
N TYR A 83 -12.83 -3.34 3.54
CA TYR A 83 -11.91 -2.72 2.58
C TYR A 83 -10.52 -2.48 3.20
N TRP A 84 -10.49 -2.03 4.45
CA TRP A 84 -9.24 -1.80 5.18
C TRP A 84 -8.50 -3.09 5.51
N ALA A 85 -9.21 -4.14 5.91
CA ALA A 85 -8.61 -5.47 6.11
C ALA A 85 -8.03 -6.06 4.80
N GLU A 86 -8.76 -5.94 3.69
CA GLU A 86 -8.30 -6.36 2.36
C GLU A 86 -7.05 -5.59 1.92
N THR A 87 -6.97 -4.30 2.25
CA THR A 87 -5.79 -3.47 1.95
C THR A 87 -4.52 -4.00 2.63
N THR A 88 -4.62 -4.52 3.85
CA THR A 88 -3.48 -5.10 4.58
C THR A 88 -2.96 -6.39 3.90
N ARG A 89 -3.85 -7.19 3.30
CA ARG A 89 -3.48 -8.46 2.66
C ARG A 89 -3.05 -8.35 1.20
N SER A 90 -3.52 -7.32 0.49
CA SER A 90 -3.46 -7.30 -0.98
C SER A 90 -2.06 -7.53 -1.54
N GLN A 91 -2.00 -8.43 -2.53
CA GLN A 91 -0.79 -8.81 -3.26
C GLN A 91 -0.58 -7.97 -4.53
N HIS A 92 -1.50 -7.03 -4.82
CA HIS A 92 -1.30 -6.13 -5.94
C HIS A 92 -0.16 -5.17 -5.62
N PRO A 93 0.77 -4.92 -6.57
CA PRO A 93 1.81 -3.92 -6.35
C PRO A 93 1.12 -2.59 -6.07
N SER A 94 1.22 -2.11 -4.84
CA SER A 94 0.80 -0.75 -4.49
C SER A 94 1.57 0.19 -5.41
N ARG A 95 0.89 0.77 -6.42
CA ARG A 95 1.50 1.67 -7.40
C ARG A 95 1.76 3.02 -6.73
N LEU A 96 2.76 3.08 -5.86
CA LEU A 96 3.21 4.32 -5.22
C LEU A 96 3.86 5.30 -6.22
N SER A 97 4.18 4.85 -7.44
CA SER A 97 4.89 5.67 -8.44
C SER A 97 4.02 6.34 -9.49
N SER A 98 2.70 6.43 -9.33
CA SER A 98 1.85 7.23 -10.22
C SER A 98 1.47 8.54 -9.54
N HIS A 99 2.39 9.51 -9.56
CA HIS A 99 2.02 10.91 -9.34
C HIS A 99 1.45 11.44 -10.66
N PRO A 100 0.14 11.74 -10.79
CA PRO A 100 -0.27 12.74 -11.74
C PRO A 100 0.33 14.06 -11.24
N SER A 101 1.03 14.79 -12.11
CA SER A 101 1.44 16.17 -11.83
C SER A 101 0.21 16.94 -11.36
N CYS A 102 0.12 17.22 -10.06
CA CYS A 102 -0.92 18.08 -9.51
C CYS A 102 -0.49 19.51 -9.81
N GLY A 103 -0.81 19.99 -11.01
CA GLY A 103 -0.63 21.38 -11.40
C GLY A 103 -1.60 22.26 -10.61
N VAL A 104 -1.14 22.80 -9.48
CA VAL A 104 -1.82 23.93 -8.83
C VAL A 104 -1.43 25.19 -9.58
N THR A 105 -2.22 25.56 -10.59
CA THR A 105 -2.18 26.91 -11.17
C THR A 105 -2.95 27.86 -10.25
N GLY A 106 -2.28 28.38 -9.22
CA GLY A 106 -2.75 29.53 -8.46
C GLY A 106 -2.43 30.85 -9.19
N PRO A 107 -3.29 31.88 -9.11
CA PRO A 107 -3.02 33.17 -9.72
C PRO A 107 -1.80 33.85 -9.10
N LYS A 108 -0.91 34.36 -9.95
CA LYS A 108 0.31 35.09 -9.56
C LYS A 108 -0.08 36.43 -8.92
N PRO A 109 0.42 36.80 -7.73
CA PRO A 109 0.12 38.10 -7.14
C PRO A 109 0.77 39.21 -7.96
N THR A 110 -0.02 40.24 -8.28
CA THR A 110 0.43 41.50 -8.89
C THR A 110 1.26 42.29 -7.87
N PRO A 111 2.46 42.79 -8.23
CA PRO A 111 3.21 43.68 -7.35
C PRO A 111 2.56 45.07 -7.32
N SER A 112 2.52 45.67 -6.12
CA SER A 112 2.34 47.12 -5.92
C SER A 112 3.66 47.86 -6.10
#